data_AF-A0AAD1KEV7-F1
#
_entry.id   AF-A0AAD1KEV7-F1
#
_cell.length_a   1.000
_cell.length_b   1.000
_cell.length_c   1.000
_cell.angle_alpha   90.00
_cell.angle_beta   90.00
_cell.angle_gamma   90.00
#
_symmetry.space_group_name_H-M   'P 1'
#
loop_
_entity.id
_entity.type
_entity.pdbx_description
1 polymer ?
#
loop_
_entity_poly.entity_id
_entity_poly.type
_entity_poly.pdbx_seq_one_letter_code
_entity_poly.pdbx_strand_id
1 'polypeptide(L)'
;MKKLLLCLSLCLLALPAIACDSFRLKDGKLLHCGMSRIKLLELAGSPMDKYTQTLGVDSGRATAGKTVEVWSYRLQGSIGGEYLLTVTLSNGQVQNIVSEQQDRL
;
A
#
# COMPACT_ATOMS: atom_id res chain seq x y z
N MET A 1 34.16 -28.52 4.05
CA MET A 1 33.91 -27.29 4.85
C MET A 1 33.60 -26.06 3.99
N LYS A 2 34.35 -25.73 2.92
CA LYS A 2 34.05 -24.58 2.03
C LYS A 2 32.64 -24.58 1.40
N LYS A 3 32.12 -25.76 0.98
CA LYS A 3 30.77 -25.87 0.40
C LYS A 3 29.64 -25.58 1.41
N LEU A 4 29.87 -25.89 2.69
CA LEU A 4 28.91 -25.62 3.77
C LEU A 4 28.87 -24.13 4.12
N LEU A 5 30.03 -23.46 4.15
CA LEU A 5 30.10 -22.00 4.30
C LEU A 5 29.41 -21.26 3.14
N LEU A 6 29.53 -21.77 1.92
CA LEU A 6 28.90 -21.16 0.74
C LEU A 6 27.36 -21.21 0.84
N CYS A 7 26.79 -22.36 1.22
CA CYS A 7 25.35 -22.49 1.48
C CYS A 7 24.85 -21.58 2.60
N LEU A 8 25.61 -21.47 3.69
CA LEU A 8 25.24 -20.62 4.82
C LEU A 8 25.26 -19.13 4.47
N SER A 9 26.18 -18.70 3.60
CA SER A 9 26.23 -17.31 3.11
C SER A 9 25.04 -16.94 2.22
N LEU A 10 24.48 -17.90 1.47
CA LEU A 10 23.38 -17.65 0.54
C LEU A 10 22.03 -17.49 1.25
N CYS A 11 21.83 -18.17 2.38
CA CYS A 11 20.62 -18.03 3.19
C CYS A 11 20.53 -16.69 3.95
N LEU A 12 21.66 -16.02 4.21
CA LEU A 12 21.69 -14.73 4.94
C LEU A 12 21.17 -13.55 4.10
N LEU A 13 20.96 -13.73 2.79
CA LEU A 13 20.43 -12.70 1.88
C LEU A 13 18.90 -12.77 1.71
N ALA A 14 18.25 -13.80 2.26
CA ALA A 14 16.80 -13.94 2.21
C ALA A 14 16.13 -13.07 3.30
N LEU A 15 16.30 -11.75 3.20
CA LEU A 15 15.49 -10.83 3.98
C LEU A 15 14.06 -10.83 3.42
N PRO A 16 13.02 -11.01 4.25
CA PRO A 16 11.65 -10.87 3.78
C PRO A 16 11.44 -9.41 3.34
N ALA A 17 11.28 -9.20 2.04
CA ALA A 17 10.78 -7.94 1.55
C ALA A 17 9.34 -7.80 2.05
N ILE A 18 9.09 -6.80 2.92
CA ILE A 18 7.74 -6.40 3.29
C ILE A 18 7.15 -5.73 2.05
N ALA A 19 6.58 -6.54 1.16
CA ALA A 19 5.98 -6.06 -0.07
C ALA A 19 4.68 -5.34 0.29
N CYS A 20 4.68 -4.02 0.09
CA CYS A 20 3.44 -3.30 -0.02
C CYS A 20 2.85 -3.55 -1.41
N ASP A 21 1.56 -3.85 -1.44
CA ASP A 21 0.82 -4.06 -2.68
C ASP A 21 0.84 -2.82 -3.58
N SER A 22 0.68 -3.06 -4.89
CA SER A 22 0.63 -2.03 -5.93
C SER A 22 -0.54 -2.28 -6.85
N PHE A 23 -1.05 -1.23 -7.48
CA PHE A 23 -2.17 -1.34 -8.41
C PHE A 23 -1.86 -0.62 -9.71
N ARG A 24 -2.01 -1.33 -10.84
CA ARG A 24 -1.76 -0.77 -12.16
C ARG A 24 -3.08 -0.32 -12.79
N LEU A 25 -3.14 0.98 -13.08
CA LEU A 25 -4.28 1.62 -13.73
C LEU A 25 -4.39 1.19 -15.20
N LYS A 26 -5.57 1.36 -15.79
CA LYS A 26 -5.85 1.06 -17.22
C LYS A 26 -4.88 1.74 -18.20
N ASP A 27 -4.32 2.88 -17.85
CA ASP A 27 -3.35 3.63 -18.67
C ASP A 27 -1.89 3.15 -18.45
N GLY A 28 -1.71 2.08 -17.70
CA GLY A 28 -0.42 1.47 -17.39
C GLY A 28 0.33 2.11 -16.23
N LYS A 29 -0.13 3.25 -15.70
CA LYS A 29 0.50 3.91 -14.55
C LYS A 29 0.31 3.09 -13.28
N LEU A 30 1.28 3.17 -12.39
CA LEU A 30 1.33 2.32 -11.19
C LEU A 30 1.11 3.16 -9.94
N LEU A 31 0.10 2.80 -9.14
CA LEU A 31 -0.04 3.22 -7.76
C LEU A 31 0.78 2.28 -6.88
N HIS A 32 1.61 2.82 -5.99
CA HIS A 32 2.48 2.02 -5.13
C HIS A 32 2.76 2.74 -3.80
N CYS A 33 3.25 1.99 -2.81
CA CYS A 33 3.71 2.56 -1.55
C CYS A 33 4.82 3.59 -1.70
N GLY A 34 4.87 4.54 -0.76
CA GLY A 34 5.79 5.68 -0.77
C GLY A 34 5.37 6.80 -1.72
N MET A 35 4.36 6.59 -2.56
CA MET A 35 3.79 7.64 -3.41
C MET A 35 3.20 8.74 -2.53
N SER A 36 3.45 10.00 -2.90
CA SER A 36 2.89 11.15 -2.18
C SER A 36 1.38 11.27 -2.39
N ARG A 37 0.69 11.86 -1.42
CA ARG A 37 -0.74 12.20 -1.51
C ARG A 37 -1.07 12.95 -2.79
N ILE A 38 -0.24 13.93 -3.17
CA ILE A 38 -0.42 14.73 -4.38
C ILE A 38 -0.30 13.86 -5.64
N LYS A 39 0.70 12.98 -5.70
CA LYS A 39 0.88 12.09 -6.85
C LYS A 39 -0.25 11.07 -6.96
N LEU A 40 -0.75 10.57 -5.84
CA LEU A 40 -1.93 9.70 -5.83
C LEU A 40 -3.14 10.41 -6.43
N LEU A 41 -3.42 11.65 -6.02
CA LEU A 41 -4.52 12.46 -6.59
C LEU A 41 -4.31 12.76 -8.07
N GLU A 42 -3.08 13.05 -8.49
CA GLU A 42 -2.75 13.29 -9.91
C GLU A 42 -3.05 12.08 -10.79
N LEU A 43 -2.79 10.87 -10.28
CA LEU A 43 -2.95 9.63 -11.04
C LEU A 43 -4.37 9.04 -10.95
N ALA A 44 -4.94 9.00 -9.75
CA ALA A 44 -6.21 8.32 -9.45
C ALA A 44 -7.40 9.28 -9.38
N GLY A 45 -7.17 10.60 -9.38
CA GLY A 45 -8.19 11.60 -9.13
C GLY A 45 -8.61 11.67 -7.67
N SER A 46 -9.72 12.37 -7.42
CA SER A 46 -10.33 12.46 -6.09
C SER A 46 -10.90 11.10 -5.64
N PRO A 47 -10.70 10.70 -4.38
CA PRO A 47 -11.32 9.49 -3.86
C PRO A 47 -12.84 9.65 -3.76
N MET A 48 -13.57 8.53 -3.83
CA MET A 48 -15.01 8.48 -3.62
C MET A 48 -15.36 8.79 -2.16
N ASP A 49 -14.58 8.25 -1.24
CA ASP A 49 -14.71 8.48 0.19
C ASP A 49 -13.33 8.60 0.83
N LYS A 50 -13.24 9.36 1.91
CA LYS A 50 -12.03 9.49 2.71
C LYS A 50 -12.39 9.72 4.17
N TYR A 51 -11.66 9.03 5.04
CA TYR A 51 -11.73 9.30 6.47
C TYR A 51 -10.34 9.29 7.10
N THR A 52 -10.24 9.93 8.26
CA THR A 52 -9.02 9.97 9.07
C THR A 52 -9.26 9.21 10.36
N GLN A 53 -8.32 8.36 10.73
CA GLN A 53 -8.33 7.63 12.00
C GLN A 53 -7.05 7.94 12.76
N THR A 54 -7.19 8.30 14.04
CA THR A 54 -6.05 8.39 14.95
C THR A 54 -6.06 7.16 15.84
N LEU A 55 -5.06 6.30 15.66
CA LEU A 55 -4.84 5.12 16.48
C LEU A 55 -4.02 5.54 17.70
N GLY A 56 -4.69 5.70 18.84
CA GLY A 56 -4.05 5.85 20.14
C GLY A 56 -3.51 4.52 20.64
N VAL A 57 -2.35 4.54 21.29
CA VAL A 57 -1.80 3.38 22.00
C VAL A 57 -1.89 3.66 23.50
N ASP A 58 -2.72 2.91 24.21
CA ASP A 58 -2.72 2.94 25.67
C ASP A 58 -1.59 2.05 26.19
N SER A 59 -0.45 2.67 26.51
CA SER A 59 0.74 2.01 27.04
C SER A 59 1.01 2.36 28.51
N GLY A 60 0.09 3.07 29.19
CA GLY A 60 0.32 3.64 30.52
C GLY A 60 1.32 4.81 30.56
N ARG A 61 1.88 5.21 29.41
CA ARG A 61 2.68 6.44 29.22
C ARG A 61 2.10 7.22 28.03
N ALA A 62 2.20 8.54 28.05
CA ALA A 62 1.80 9.38 26.92
C ALA A 62 2.68 9.04 25.70
N THR A 63 2.14 8.26 24.76
CA THR A 63 2.79 7.89 23.51
C THR A 63 2.02 8.57 22.39
N ALA A 64 2.73 9.18 21.43
CA ALA A 64 2.05 9.81 20.29
C ALA A 64 1.28 8.73 19.49
N GLY A 65 -0.02 8.95 19.30
CA GLY A 65 -0.84 8.11 18.44
C GLY A 65 -0.42 8.21 16.97
N LYS A 66 -0.83 7.25 16.16
CA LYS A 66 -0.60 7.26 14.71
C LYS A 66 -1.87 7.72 13.99
N THR A 67 -1.81 8.87 13.34
CA THR A 67 -2.88 9.30 12.43
C THR A 67 -2.66 8.72 11.04
N VAL A 68 -3.69 8.10 10.50
CA VAL A 68 -3.75 7.55 9.15
C VAL A 68 -4.98 8.08 8.43
N GLU A 69 -4.87 8.21 7.12
CA GLU A 69 -6.00 8.47 6.23
C GLU A 69 -6.32 7.19 5.48
N VAL A 70 -7.60 6.94 5.24
CA VAL A 70 -8.06 5.82 4.43
C VAL A 70 -8.94 6.38 3.32
N TRP A 71 -8.55 6.12 2.09
CA TRP A 71 -9.18 6.66 0.89
C TRP A 71 -9.71 5.52 0.03
N SER A 72 -10.97 5.65 -0.39
CA SER A 72 -11.66 4.64 -1.18
C SER A 72 -11.83 5.12 -2.62
N TYR A 73 -11.57 4.22 -3.56
CA TYR A 73 -11.56 4.49 -5.00
C TYR A 73 -12.33 3.42 -5.76
N ARG A 74 -12.87 3.81 -6.92
CA ARG A 74 -13.35 2.89 -7.97
C ARG A 74 -12.56 3.20 -9.23
N LEU A 75 -11.68 2.27 -9.63
CA LEU A 75 -10.70 2.49 -10.70
C LEU A 75 -10.69 1.30 -11.67
N GLN A 76 -10.32 1.59 -12.91
CA GLN A 76 -10.17 0.58 -13.96
C GLN A 76 -8.74 0.04 -13.93
N GLY A 77 -8.59 -1.28 -13.84
CA GLY A 77 -7.29 -1.96 -13.79
C GLY A 77 -6.68 -2.20 -15.18
N SER A 78 -5.36 -2.35 -15.26
CA SER A 78 -4.66 -2.65 -16.51
C SER A 78 -5.01 -4.02 -17.11
N ILE A 79 -5.43 -4.96 -16.26
CA ILE A 79 -5.86 -6.30 -16.68
C ILE A 79 -7.37 -6.36 -17.04
N GLY A 80 -7.99 -5.19 -17.20
CA GLY A 80 -9.43 -5.06 -17.45
C GLY A 80 -10.25 -5.19 -16.17
N GLY A 81 -11.48 -4.69 -16.21
CA GLY A 81 -12.39 -4.70 -15.08
C GLY A 81 -12.26 -3.50 -14.15
N GLU A 82 -13.29 -3.34 -13.33
CA GLU A 82 -13.38 -2.30 -12.33
C GLU A 82 -12.99 -2.85 -10.96
N TYR A 83 -12.28 -2.03 -10.18
CA TYR A 83 -11.77 -2.41 -8.88
C TYR A 83 -12.18 -1.38 -7.84
N LEU A 84 -12.59 -1.86 -6.66
CA LEU A 84 -12.62 -1.05 -5.46
C LEU A 84 -11.24 -1.08 -4.82
N LEU A 85 -10.70 0.10 -4.55
CA LEU A 85 -9.39 0.26 -3.94
C LEU A 85 -9.52 0.96 -2.60
N THR A 86 -8.87 0.41 -1.58
CA THR A 86 -8.67 1.06 -0.29
C THR A 86 -7.20 1.42 -0.16
N VAL A 87 -6.89 2.72 -0.14
CA VAL A 87 -5.54 3.24 -0.02
C VAL A 87 -5.36 3.83 1.37
N THR A 88 -4.41 3.32 2.14
CA THR A 88 -4.05 3.89 3.44
C THR A 88 -2.87 4.84 3.28
N LEU A 89 -2.98 6.05 3.80
CA LEU A 89 -1.92 7.02 3.84
C LEU A 89 -1.49 7.34 5.29
N SER A 90 -0.22 7.64 5.48
CA SER A 90 0.32 8.18 6.73
C SER A 90 1.41 9.18 6.39
N ASN A 91 1.45 10.31 7.11
CA ASN A 91 2.40 11.40 6.85
C ASN A 91 2.38 11.87 5.38
N GLY A 92 1.20 11.85 4.74
CA GLY A 92 1.03 12.26 3.35
C GLY A 92 1.60 11.29 2.31
N GLN A 93 1.95 10.06 2.68
CA GLN A 93 2.45 9.02 1.77
C GLN A 93 1.59 7.76 1.82
N VAL A 94 1.50 7.05 0.70
CA VAL A 94 0.80 5.77 0.59
C VAL A 94 1.57 4.69 1.35
N GLN A 95 0.88 4.02 2.27
CA GLN A 95 1.41 2.96 3.12
C GLN A 95 0.82 1.59 2.83
N ASN A 96 -0.35 1.52 2.20
CA ASN A 96 -1.01 0.28 1.81
C ASN A 96 -1.99 0.56 0.67
N ILE A 97 -2.12 -0.41 -0.25
CA ILE A 97 -3.14 -0.43 -1.29
C ILE A 97 -3.79 -1.82 -1.27
N VAL A 98 -5.07 -1.89 -0.94
CA VAL A 98 -5.87 -3.11 -1.09
C VAL A 98 -6.79 -2.92 -2.27
N SER A 99 -6.92 -3.93 -3.13
CA SER A 99 -7.82 -3.89 -4.29
C SER A 99 -8.72 -5.12 -4.35
N GLU A 100 -9.99 -4.92 -4.64
CA GLU A 100 -10.97 -5.97 -4.88
C GLU A 100 -11.64 -5.75 -6.23
N GLN A 101 -11.56 -6.74 -7.13
CA GLN A 101 -12.23 -6.67 -8.43
C GLN A 101 -13.74 -6.77 -8.24
N GLN A 102 -14.47 -5.86 -8.86
CA GLN A 102 -15.92 -5.92 -8.93
C GLN A 102 -16.33 -6.81 -10.11
N ASP A 103 -17.29 -7.70 -9.88
CA ASP A 103 -17.88 -8.65 -10.84
C ASP A 103 -16.86 -9.61 -11.51
N ARG A 104 -16.65 -10.77 -10.88
CA ARG A 104 -16.28 -11.98 -11.61
C ARG A 104 -17.56 -12.63 -12.14
N LEU A 105 -17.83 -12.48 -13.44
CA LEU A 105 -18.70 -13.41 -14.15
C LEU A 105 -17.93 -14.73 -14.39
#